data_AF-A0A1S1MYQ0-F1
#
_entry.id   AF-A0A1S1MYQ0-F1
#
_cell.length_a   1.000
_cell.length_b   1.000
_cell.length_c   1.000
_cell.angle_alpha   90.00
_cell.angle_beta   90.00
_cell.angle_gamma   90.00
#
_symmetry.space_group_name_H-M   'P 1'
#
loop_
_entity.id
_entity.type
_entity.pdbx_description
1 polymer ?
#
loop_
_entity_poly.entity_id
_entity_poly.type
_entity_poly.pdbx_seq_one_letter_code
_entity_poly.pdbx_strand_id
1 'polypeptide(L)'
;MQRPAPKPKGQPQPQARRKRKGKPVAAAWFWVKHLSLAFILVFAAYYFLFGALPSMSVSTSSNVAARGFSQFYESFRNRTSSRDTERAKFVIELGSPSFRLDEALKDRERVVRPSSQRWTGEYEPRRFESGDTLRGVLSDYARKEDVELFWYLDKDYVVKQNFRVDSNFLSALYQVGRAINDDFEYEIYTFYCYRQRAAVITEKPTRFVRDNCRKIAN
;
A
#
# COMPACT_ATOMS: atom_id res chain seq x y z
N MET A 1 93.29 7.37 -4.82
CA MET A 1 94.25 7.13 -3.71
C MET A 1 93.44 7.18 -2.41
N GLN A 2 93.06 6.03 -1.84
CA GLN A 2 93.78 5.31 -0.76
C GLN A 2 93.95 6.14 0.54
N ARG A 3 93.35 5.61 1.63
CA ARG A 3 93.45 6.09 3.04
C ARG A 3 94.90 5.94 3.55
N PRO A 4 95.31 6.65 4.63
CA PRO A 4 95.17 6.07 5.98
C PRO A 4 94.98 7.06 7.17
N ALA A 5 94.10 6.66 8.11
CA ALA A 5 94.30 6.33 9.54
C ALA A 5 95.10 7.26 10.54
N PRO A 6 95.02 7.08 11.89
CA PRO A 6 94.29 7.98 12.81
C PRO A 6 95.02 8.34 14.15
N LYS A 7 94.27 8.92 15.11
CA LYS A 7 94.45 9.09 16.61
C LYS A 7 95.03 10.44 17.11
N PRO A 8 94.80 10.84 18.41
CA PRO A 8 94.13 10.14 19.52
C PRO A 8 93.02 10.92 20.27
N LYS A 9 92.42 10.22 21.25
CA LYS A 9 91.34 10.57 22.16
C LYS A 9 91.71 11.67 23.17
N GLY A 10 90.74 12.53 23.48
CA GLY A 10 90.70 13.36 24.68
C GLY A 10 89.25 13.55 25.16
N GLN A 11 89.00 13.25 26.43
CA GLN A 11 87.79 13.51 27.23
C GLN A 11 88.31 14.21 28.51
N PRO A 12 87.58 15.04 29.31
CA PRO A 12 86.13 15.17 29.53
C PRO A 12 85.62 16.65 29.47
N GLN A 13 84.32 16.98 29.49
CA GLN A 13 83.48 17.26 30.69
C GLN A 13 82.12 17.91 30.28
N PRO A 14 81.14 18.09 31.21
CA PRO A 14 79.70 17.98 30.94
C PRO A 14 79.03 19.30 30.55
N GLN A 15 78.00 19.23 29.68
CA GLN A 15 77.09 20.37 29.46
C GLN A 15 75.75 20.13 30.14
N ALA A 16 75.41 21.08 31.00
CA ALA A 16 74.29 21.07 31.91
C ALA A 16 72.93 21.06 31.19
N ARG A 17 72.04 20.20 31.68
CA ARG A 17 70.65 20.06 31.27
C ARG A 17 69.82 21.25 31.79
N ARG A 18 69.55 22.26 30.95
CA ARG A 18 68.60 23.32 31.27
C ARG A 18 67.15 22.82 31.09
N LYS A 19 66.58 22.22 32.14
CA LYS A 19 65.13 22.01 32.26
C LYS A 19 64.44 23.37 32.47
N ARG A 20 63.68 23.86 31.49
CA ARG A 20 62.65 24.89 31.74
C ARG A 20 61.41 24.21 32.34
N LYS A 21 61.24 24.34 33.66
CA LYS A 21 59.98 24.06 34.34
C LYS A 21 58.99 25.20 34.05
N GLY A 22 57.96 24.93 33.27
CA GLY A 22 56.78 25.79 33.11
C GLY A 22 55.76 25.52 34.23
N LYS A 23 55.26 26.59 34.84
CA LYS A 23 54.51 26.69 36.10
C LYS A 23 53.16 25.91 36.12
N PRO A 24 52.79 25.18 37.20
CA PRO A 24 51.59 24.33 37.26
C PRO A 24 50.31 25.06 37.73
N VAL A 25 50.25 26.40 37.68
CA VAL A 25 49.14 27.17 38.27
C VAL A 25 47.93 27.35 37.34
N ALA A 26 48.10 27.29 36.02
CA ALA A 26 46.98 27.39 35.08
C ALA A 26 46.19 26.07 34.95
N ALA A 27 46.89 24.93 34.97
CA ALA A 27 46.26 23.61 34.85
C ALA A 27 45.43 23.26 36.09
N ALA A 28 45.93 23.55 37.30
CA ALA A 28 45.21 23.26 38.54
C ALA A 28 43.87 24.00 38.63
N TRP A 29 43.81 25.27 38.21
CA TRP A 29 42.57 26.05 38.26
C TRP A 29 41.52 25.59 37.23
N PHE A 30 41.98 25.17 36.05
CA PHE A 30 41.12 24.55 35.04
C PHE A 30 40.50 23.24 35.58
N TRP A 31 41.33 22.34 36.14
CA TRP A 31 40.86 21.08 36.69
C TRP A 31 39.93 21.24 37.89
N VAL A 32 40.17 22.22 38.77
CA VAL A 32 39.29 22.50 39.92
C VAL A 32 37.88 22.93 39.46
N LYS A 33 37.76 23.79 38.44
CA LYS A 33 36.45 24.20 37.89
C LYS A 33 35.69 23.05 37.23
N HIS A 34 36.39 22.18 36.52
CA HIS A 34 35.76 21.04 35.84
C HIS A 34 35.41 19.90 36.80
N LEU A 35 36.27 19.62 37.79
CA LEU A 35 35.97 18.66 38.86
C LEU A 35 34.82 19.14 39.75
N SER A 36 34.72 20.44 40.04
CA SER A 36 33.58 20.95 40.81
C SER A 36 32.27 20.80 40.05
N LEU A 37 32.27 21.07 38.74
CA LEU A 37 31.07 20.90 37.91
C LEU A 37 30.67 19.42 37.78
N ALA A 38 31.64 18.52 37.60
CA ALA A 38 31.40 17.09 37.60
C ALA A 38 30.84 16.60 38.95
N PHE A 39 31.38 17.09 40.06
CA PHE A 39 30.90 16.74 41.40
C PHE A 39 29.46 17.23 41.62
N ILE A 40 29.12 18.45 41.17
CA ILE A 40 27.76 18.99 41.23
C ILE A 40 26.78 18.14 40.41
N LEU A 41 27.16 17.72 39.20
CA LEU A 41 26.31 16.87 38.35
C LEU A 41 26.09 15.49 38.98
N VAL A 42 27.13 14.90 39.56
CA VAL A 42 27.02 13.61 40.28
C VAL A 42 26.13 13.76 41.51
N PHE A 43 26.27 14.85 42.27
CA PHE A 43 25.42 15.12 43.44
C PHE A 43 23.96 15.36 43.04
N ALA A 44 23.72 16.07 41.92
CA ALA A 44 22.38 16.27 41.37
C ALA A 44 21.75 14.96 40.91
N ALA A 45 22.52 14.09 40.23
CA ALA A 45 22.06 12.76 39.83
C ALA A 45 21.78 11.85 41.04
N TYR A 46 22.63 11.88 42.06
CA TYR A 46 22.41 11.16 43.32
C TYR A 46 21.16 11.66 44.03
N TYR A 47 20.96 12.97 44.12
CA TYR A 47 19.73 13.56 44.66
C TYR A 47 18.50 13.19 43.82
N PHE A 48 18.64 13.06 42.50
CA PHE A 48 17.55 12.64 41.63
C PHE A 48 17.22 11.14 41.74
N LEU A 49 18.19 10.29 42.08
CA LEU A 49 17.97 8.84 42.23
C LEU A 49 17.52 8.44 43.65
N PHE A 50 18.01 9.14 44.67
CA PHE A 50 17.84 8.74 46.08
C PHE A 50 17.15 9.80 46.95
N GLY A 51 17.03 11.03 46.47
CA GLY A 51 16.17 12.04 47.10
C GLY A 51 14.71 11.69 46.85
N ALA A 52 13.85 11.96 47.82
CA ALA A 52 12.40 11.88 47.65
C ALA A 52 11.94 12.99 46.68
N LEU A 53 12.19 12.80 45.39
CA LEU A 53 11.46 13.52 44.36
C LEU A 53 9.97 13.26 44.60
N PRO A 54 9.11 14.30 44.54
CA PRO A 54 7.69 14.03 44.41
C PRO A 54 7.58 13.15 43.17
N SER A 55 6.86 12.03 43.28
CA SER A 55 6.56 11.21 42.12
C SER A 55 5.95 12.15 41.09
N MET A 56 6.74 12.49 40.07
CA MET A 56 6.25 13.10 38.86
C MET A 56 5.41 12.00 38.21
N SER A 57 4.22 11.78 38.76
CA SER A 57 3.17 11.18 37.99
C SER A 57 3.05 12.11 36.81
N VAL A 58 3.44 11.63 35.62
CA VAL A 58 2.91 12.20 34.40
C VAL A 58 1.43 12.04 34.60
N SER A 59 0.77 13.07 35.10
CA SER A 59 -0.68 13.06 35.17
C SER A 59 -1.06 12.88 33.71
N THR A 60 -1.63 11.73 33.38
CA THR A 60 -2.34 11.52 32.13
C THR A 60 -3.57 12.42 32.21
N SER A 61 -3.35 13.73 32.26
CA SER A 61 -4.31 14.78 32.05
C SER A 61 -4.65 14.74 30.57
N SER A 62 -5.29 13.63 30.19
CA SER A 62 -5.97 13.50 28.94
C SER A 62 -7.14 14.47 29.03
N ASN A 63 -6.96 15.60 28.33
CA ASN A 63 -8.03 16.57 28.13
C ASN A 63 -9.27 15.80 27.64
N VAL A 64 -10.46 16.21 28.07
CA VAL A 64 -11.74 15.61 27.65
C VAL A 64 -11.80 15.51 26.11
N ALA A 65 -11.26 16.51 25.40
CA ALA A 65 -11.12 16.49 23.96
C ALA A 65 -10.22 15.36 23.43
N ALA A 66 -9.08 15.10 24.08
CA ALA A 66 -8.17 14.01 23.69
C ALA A 66 -8.78 12.63 23.93
N ARG A 67 -9.49 12.44 25.05
CA ARG A 67 -10.23 11.19 25.31
C ARG A 67 -11.35 10.97 24.29
N GLY A 68 -12.12 12.00 23.96
CA GLY A 68 -13.18 11.92 22.95
C GLY A 68 -12.64 11.57 21.57
N PHE A 69 -11.52 12.17 21.15
CA PHE A 69 -10.89 11.87 19.87
C PHE A 69 -10.31 10.45 19.81
N SER A 70 -9.62 10.00 20.85
CA SER A 70 -9.11 8.63 20.94
C SER A 70 -10.24 7.60 20.88
N GLN A 71 -11.31 7.80 21.66
CA GLN A 71 -12.49 6.92 21.62
C GLN A 71 -13.18 6.93 20.26
N PHE A 72 -13.30 8.10 19.62
CA PHE A 72 -13.80 8.19 18.25
C PHE A 72 -12.95 7.37 17.29
N TYR A 73 -11.63 7.57 17.28
CA TYR A 73 -10.72 6.86 16.38
C TYR A 73 -10.70 5.35 16.65
N GLU A 74 -10.72 4.91 17.91
CA GLU A 74 -10.86 3.49 18.25
C GLU A 74 -12.19 2.91 17.76
N SER A 75 -13.30 3.61 17.98
CA SER A 75 -14.62 3.16 17.52
C SER A 75 -14.73 3.15 15.99
N PHE A 76 -14.08 4.10 15.31
CA PHE A 76 -14.04 4.18 13.86
C PHE A 76 -13.16 3.05 13.32
N ARG A 77 -11.95 2.88 13.85
CA ARG A 77 -11.02 1.83 13.44
C ARG A 77 -11.58 0.44 13.68
N ASN A 78 -12.24 0.19 14.81
CA ASN A 78 -12.87 -1.11 15.11
C ASN A 78 -14.06 -1.39 14.18
N ARG A 79 -14.84 -0.37 13.81
CA ARG A 79 -15.92 -0.52 12.81
C ARG A 79 -15.38 -0.75 11.40
N THR A 80 -14.33 -0.04 11.03
CA THR A 80 -13.67 -0.19 9.74
C THR A 80 -13.01 -1.56 9.63
N SER A 81 -12.24 -2.00 10.63
CA SER A 81 -11.57 -3.31 10.62
C SER A 81 -12.56 -4.47 10.56
N SER A 82 -13.63 -4.44 11.35
CA SER A 82 -14.68 -5.46 11.30
C SER A 82 -15.40 -5.48 9.95
N ARG A 83 -15.78 -4.31 9.42
CA ARG A 83 -16.40 -4.19 8.09
C ARG A 83 -15.48 -4.68 6.98
N ASP A 84 -14.18 -4.41 7.05
CA ASP A 84 -13.20 -4.85 6.05
C ASP A 84 -13.03 -6.38 6.10
N THR A 85 -12.99 -6.98 7.30
CA THR A 85 -12.96 -8.44 7.44
C THR A 85 -14.25 -9.12 6.94
N GLU A 86 -15.41 -8.51 7.15
CA GLU A 86 -16.69 -9.00 6.62
C GLU A 86 -16.77 -8.88 5.10
N ARG A 87 -16.24 -7.78 4.52
CA ARG A 87 -16.19 -7.60 3.06
C ARG A 87 -15.27 -8.62 2.39
N ALA A 88 -14.10 -8.88 2.98
CA ALA A 88 -13.13 -9.83 2.44
C ALA A 88 -13.71 -11.24 2.22
N LYS A 89 -14.76 -11.63 2.94
CA LYS A 89 -15.44 -12.93 2.77
C LYS A 89 -16.19 -13.07 1.44
N PHE A 90 -16.50 -11.96 0.77
CA PHE A 90 -17.30 -11.92 -0.45
C PHE A 90 -16.52 -11.41 -1.66
N VAL A 91 -15.21 -11.28 -1.54
CA VAL A 91 -14.31 -10.90 -2.63
C VAL A 91 -13.45 -12.10 -2.94
N ILE A 92 -13.44 -12.50 -4.21
CA ILE A 92 -12.59 -13.55 -4.74
C ILE A 92 -11.51 -12.87 -5.56
N GLU A 93 -10.28 -12.88 -5.06
CA GLU A 93 -9.12 -12.42 -5.82
C GLU A 93 -8.88 -13.38 -7.00
N LEU A 94 -9.01 -12.85 -8.21
CA LEU A 94 -8.63 -13.51 -9.45
C LEU A 94 -7.19 -13.13 -9.78
N GLY A 95 -6.40 -14.11 -10.21
CA GLY A 95 -5.11 -13.81 -10.83
C GLY A 95 -5.30 -12.98 -12.10
N SER A 96 -4.22 -12.35 -12.58
CA SER A 96 -4.26 -11.71 -13.89
C SER A 96 -4.68 -12.72 -14.97
N PRO A 97 -5.56 -12.34 -15.92
CA PRO A 97 -5.96 -13.21 -17.01
C PRO A 97 -4.74 -13.79 -17.73
N SER A 98 -4.75 -15.11 -17.99
CA SER A 98 -3.60 -15.80 -18.59
C SER A 98 -3.33 -15.39 -20.03
N PHE A 99 -4.34 -14.86 -20.73
CA PHE A 99 -4.26 -14.43 -22.12
C PHE A 99 -4.51 -12.93 -22.25
N ARG A 100 -3.92 -12.32 -23.27
CA ARG A 100 -4.19 -10.92 -23.60
C ARG A 100 -5.59 -10.80 -24.19
N LEU A 101 -6.34 -9.81 -23.70
CA LEU A 101 -7.72 -9.54 -24.15
C LEU A 101 -7.85 -9.43 -25.67
N ASP A 102 -6.88 -8.78 -26.32
CA ASP A 102 -6.88 -8.57 -27.78
C ASP A 102 -6.75 -9.89 -28.55
N GLU A 103 -5.94 -10.81 -28.05
CA GLU A 103 -5.73 -12.12 -28.68
C GLU A 103 -6.97 -12.97 -28.52
N ALA A 104 -7.51 -13.02 -27.31
CA ALA A 104 -8.71 -13.79 -27.00
C ALA A 104 -9.94 -13.31 -27.81
N LEU A 105 -10.09 -11.99 -28.00
CA LEU A 105 -11.14 -11.42 -28.86
C LEU A 105 -10.92 -11.74 -30.35
N LYS A 106 -9.68 -11.65 -30.86
CA LYS A 106 -9.38 -11.99 -32.25
C LYS A 106 -9.62 -13.47 -32.55
N ASP A 107 -9.28 -14.35 -31.62
CA ASP A 107 -9.53 -15.78 -31.76
C ASP A 107 -11.03 -16.08 -31.75
N ARG A 108 -11.79 -15.40 -30.88
CA ARG A 108 -13.26 -15.49 -30.86
C ARG A 108 -13.87 -15.04 -32.19
N GLU A 109 -13.39 -13.94 -32.79
CA GLU A 109 -13.86 -13.44 -34.09
C GLU A 109 -13.78 -14.50 -35.21
N ARG A 110 -12.79 -15.39 -35.16
CA ARG A 110 -12.60 -16.42 -36.19
C ARG A 110 -13.62 -17.55 -36.12
N VAL A 111 -14.24 -17.77 -34.95
CA VAL A 111 -15.12 -18.93 -34.71
C VAL A 111 -16.60 -18.55 -34.56
N VAL A 112 -16.93 -17.25 -34.52
CA VAL A 112 -18.30 -16.78 -34.38
C VAL A 112 -18.75 -15.96 -35.59
N ARG A 113 -20.05 -15.96 -35.84
CA ARG A 113 -20.66 -15.01 -36.78
C ARG A 113 -20.94 -13.70 -36.05
N PRO A 114 -20.56 -12.53 -36.59
CA PRO A 114 -20.88 -11.24 -36.01
C PRO A 114 -22.37 -11.07 -35.69
N SER A 115 -22.68 -10.42 -34.57
CA SER A 115 -24.03 -9.96 -34.25
C SER A 115 -24.30 -8.58 -34.83
N SER A 116 -25.54 -8.10 -34.65
CA SER A 116 -25.88 -6.70 -34.92
C SER A 116 -25.11 -5.77 -33.98
N GLN A 117 -24.57 -4.67 -34.53
CA GLN A 117 -23.93 -3.61 -33.74
C GLN A 117 -24.88 -2.98 -32.70
N ARG A 118 -26.20 -3.04 -32.97
CA ARG A 118 -27.26 -2.53 -32.08
C ARG A 118 -27.80 -3.58 -31.11
N TRP A 119 -27.26 -4.79 -31.09
CA TRP A 119 -27.69 -5.81 -30.14
C TRP A 119 -27.45 -5.35 -28.70
N THR A 120 -28.43 -5.60 -27.83
CA THR A 120 -28.41 -5.26 -26.39
C THR A 120 -28.73 -6.45 -25.49
N GLY A 121 -29.20 -7.54 -26.08
CA GLY A 121 -29.79 -8.68 -25.40
C GLY A 121 -31.27 -8.52 -25.09
N GLU A 122 -31.86 -9.61 -24.61
CA GLU A 122 -33.29 -9.72 -24.30
C GLU A 122 -33.64 -9.01 -22.99
N TYR A 123 -34.80 -8.34 -22.97
CA TYR A 123 -35.32 -7.74 -21.74
C TYR A 123 -35.95 -8.84 -20.87
N GLU A 124 -35.32 -9.15 -19.75
CA GLU A 124 -35.81 -10.17 -18.82
C GLU A 124 -35.37 -9.88 -17.37
N PRO A 125 -36.11 -10.39 -16.38
CA PRO A 125 -35.71 -10.32 -14.97
C PRO A 125 -34.48 -11.19 -14.68
N ARG A 126 -33.28 -10.58 -14.59
CA ARG A 126 -32.04 -11.30 -14.28
C ARG A 126 -31.83 -11.37 -12.77
N ARG A 127 -31.79 -12.58 -12.21
CA ARG A 127 -31.67 -12.83 -10.77
C ARG A 127 -30.24 -13.19 -10.42
N PHE A 128 -29.81 -12.70 -9.27
CA PHE A 128 -28.51 -12.98 -8.67
C PHE A 128 -28.79 -13.54 -7.27
N GLU A 129 -28.48 -14.81 -7.05
CA GLU A 129 -28.77 -15.50 -5.80
C GLU A 129 -27.57 -15.44 -4.86
N SER A 130 -27.84 -15.42 -3.56
CA SER A 130 -26.83 -15.37 -2.51
C SER A 130 -25.89 -16.58 -2.61
N GLY A 131 -24.59 -16.32 -2.59
CA GLY A 131 -23.56 -17.35 -2.73
C GLY A 131 -23.04 -17.54 -4.16
N ASP A 132 -23.78 -17.08 -5.18
CA ASP A 132 -23.27 -17.06 -6.55
C ASP A 132 -22.22 -15.96 -6.74
N THR A 133 -21.47 -16.04 -7.84
CA THR A 133 -20.53 -14.99 -8.24
C THR A 133 -21.13 -14.10 -9.32
N LEU A 134 -20.81 -12.80 -9.29
CA LEU A 134 -21.25 -11.85 -10.31
C LEU A 134 -20.78 -12.29 -11.71
N ARG A 135 -19.51 -12.69 -11.83
CA ARG A 135 -18.97 -13.24 -13.09
C ARG A 135 -19.72 -14.47 -13.54
N GLY A 136 -19.99 -15.42 -12.63
CA GLY A 136 -20.68 -16.67 -12.95
C GLY A 136 -22.07 -16.40 -13.52
N VAL A 137 -22.90 -15.66 -12.77
CA VAL A 137 -24.28 -15.35 -13.19
C VAL A 137 -24.31 -14.58 -14.51
N LEU A 138 -23.46 -13.56 -14.67
CA LEU A 138 -23.40 -12.81 -15.93
C LEU A 138 -22.90 -13.66 -17.10
N SER A 139 -21.95 -14.58 -16.86
CA SER A 139 -21.49 -15.51 -17.89
C SER A 139 -22.62 -16.44 -18.34
N ASP A 140 -23.45 -16.90 -17.40
CA ASP A 140 -24.59 -17.77 -17.70
C ASP A 140 -25.64 -17.05 -18.54
N TYR A 141 -25.97 -15.80 -18.20
CA TYR A 141 -26.86 -14.96 -19.02
C TYR A 141 -26.27 -14.67 -20.40
N ALA A 142 -24.97 -14.36 -20.48
CA ALA A 142 -24.30 -14.15 -21.75
C ALA A 142 -24.41 -15.38 -22.66
N ARG A 143 -24.09 -16.58 -22.12
CA ARG A 143 -24.14 -17.84 -22.88
C ARG A 143 -25.54 -18.19 -23.36
N LYS A 144 -26.58 -17.91 -22.56
CA LYS A 144 -27.99 -18.11 -22.97
C LYS A 144 -28.35 -17.32 -24.22
N GLU A 145 -27.70 -16.17 -24.43
CA GLU A 145 -27.92 -15.30 -25.60
C GLU A 145 -26.82 -15.43 -26.66
N ASP A 146 -26.04 -16.51 -26.62
CA ASP A 146 -24.90 -16.78 -27.51
C ASP A 146 -23.90 -15.61 -27.54
N VAL A 147 -23.59 -15.07 -26.36
CA VAL A 147 -22.55 -14.06 -26.15
C VAL A 147 -21.54 -14.58 -25.14
N GLU A 148 -20.26 -14.32 -25.39
CA GLU A 148 -19.19 -14.68 -24.46
C GLU A 148 -18.87 -13.51 -23.53
N LEU A 149 -18.76 -13.76 -22.22
CA LEU A 149 -18.34 -12.75 -21.26
C LEU A 149 -16.83 -12.83 -21.01
N PHE A 150 -16.12 -11.76 -21.36
CA PHE A 150 -14.72 -11.55 -21.06
C PHE A 150 -14.60 -10.75 -19.76
N TRP A 151 -14.46 -11.45 -18.64
CA TRP A 151 -14.21 -10.87 -17.32
C TRP A 151 -12.72 -10.61 -17.11
N TYR A 152 -12.28 -9.38 -17.40
CA TYR A 152 -10.87 -8.94 -17.31
C TYR A 152 -10.70 -7.96 -16.15
N LEU A 153 -11.07 -8.46 -14.97
CA LEU A 153 -10.88 -7.84 -13.67
C LEU A 153 -10.09 -8.80 -12.78
N ASP A 154 -9.33 -8.27 -11.83
CA ASP A 154 -8.54 -9.03 -10.86
C ASP A 154 -9.38 -9.54 -9.68
N LYS A 155 -10.68 -9.24 -9.65
CA LYS A 155 -11.60 -9.68 -8.59
C LYS A 155 -12.92 -10.15 -9.18
N ASP A 156 -13.56 -11.03 -8.44
CA ASP A 156 -14.95 -11.43 -8.59
C ASP A 156 -15.63 -11.29 -7.23
N TYR A 157 -16.95 -11.21 -7.21
CA TYR A 157 -17.71 -10.92 -5.99
C TYR A 157 -18.80 -11.94 -5.79
N VAL A 158 -18.90 -12.41 -4.55
CA VAL A 158 -19.98 -13.27 -4.11
C VAL A 158 -21.19 -12.41 -3.76
N VAL A 159 -22.34 -12.76 -4.31
CA VAL A 159 -23.62 -12.10 -4.03
C VAL A 159 -23.96 -12.30 -2.56
N LYS A 160 -24.07 -11.20 -1.83
CA LYS A 160 -24.38 -11.22 -0.39
C LYS A 160 -25.82 -11.53 -0.08
N GLN A 161 -26.73 -10.98 -0.88
CA GLN A 161 -28.18 -11.04 -0.71
C GLN A 161 -28.80 -11.08 -2.10
N ASN A 162 -29.91 -11.80 -2.23
CA ASN A 162 -30.59 -11.95 -3.52
C ASN A 162 -30.99 -10.58 -4.07
N PHE A 163 -30.70 -10.36 -5.35
CA PHE A 163 -31.17 -9.17 -6.05
C PHE A 163 -31.57 -9.50 -7.49
N ARG A 164 -32.30 -8.57 -8.11
CA ARG A 164 -32.81 -8.70 -9.47
C ARG A 164 -32.55 -7.43 -10.25
N VAL A 165 -32.17 -7.60 -11.51
CA VAL A 165 -32.01 -6.51 -12.48
C VAL A 165 -33.01 -6.73 -13.62
N ASP A 166 -34.01 -5.85 -13.69
CA ASP A 166 -35.03 -5.87 -14.73
C ASP A 166 -34.59 -5.00 -15.91
N SER A 167 -33.78 -5.56 -16.82
CA SER A 167 -33.26 -4.84 -17.99
C SER A 167 -32.83 -5.79 -19.11
N ASN A 168 -32.13 -5.29 -20.14
CA ASN A 168 -31.43 -6.15 -21.10
C ASN A 168 -30.03 -6.55 -20.60
N PHE A 169 -29.38 -7.51 -21.26
CA PHE A 169 -28.09 -8.03 -20.83
C PHE A 169 -27.00 -6.96 -20.72
N LEU A 170 -26.86 -6.07 -21.72
CA LEU A 170 -25.83 -5.03 -21.68
C LEU A 170 -26.07 -4.00 -20.57
N SER A 171 -27.34 -3.64 -20.33
CA SER A 171 -27.73 -2.78 -19.21
C SER A 171 -27.43 -3.44 -17.87
N ALA A 172 -27.71 -4.73 -17.71
CA ALA A 172 -27.40 -5.47 -16.49
C ALA A 172 -25.88 -5.54 -16.25
N LEU A 173 -25.10 -5.83 -17.29
CA LEU A 173 -23.63 -5.83 -17.22
C LEU A 173 -23.08 -4.45 -16.81
N TYR A 174 -23.61 -3.37 -17.39
CA TYR A 174 -23.22 -2.01 -17.03
C TYR A 174 -23.56 -1.69 -15.56
N GLN A 175 -24.77 -2.00 -15.11
CA GLN A 175 -25.19 -1.76 -13.73
C GLN A 175 -24.32 -2.53 -12.73
N VAL A 176 -24.02 -3.80 -13.02
CA VAL A 176 -23.12 -4.60 -12.19
C VAL A 176 -21.71 -4.01 -12.17
N GLY A 177 -21.15 -3.65 -13.33
CA GLY A 177 -19.82 -3.03 -13.41
C GLY A 177 -19.74 -1.71 -12.62
N ARG A 178 -20.79 -0.89 -12.68
CA ARG A 178 -20.88 0.35 -11.89
C ARG A 178 -20.99 0.09 -10.39
N ALA A 179 -21.70 -0.95 -9.97
CA ALA A 179 -21.89 -1.28 -8.57
C ALA A 179 -20.60 -1.73 -7.87
N ILE A 180 -19.66 -2.33 -8.61
CA ILE A 180 -18.37 -2.78 -8.08
C ILE A 180 -17.22 -1.81 -8.40
N ASN A 181 -17.48 -0.71 -9.12
CA ASN A 181 -16.44 0.21 -9.62
C ASN A 181 -15.53 0.76 -8.52
N ASP A 182 -16.09 1.08 -7.34
CA ASP A 182 -15.36 1.72 -6.25
C ASP A 182 -14.37 0.77 -5.54
N ASP A 183 -14.41 -0.53 -5.83
CA ASP A 183 -13.51 -1.53 -5.26
C ASP A 183 -12.24 -1.76 -6.12
N PHE A 184 -12.10 -1.03 -7.24
CA PHE A 184 -10.97 -1.11 -8.17
C PHE A 184 -10.15 0.19 -8.19
N GLU A 185 -8.88 0.08 -8.58
CA GLU A 185 -7.96 1.23 -8.66
C GLU A 185 -8.34 2.18 -9.82
N TYR A 186 -8.82 1.62 -10.93
CA TYR A 186 -9.23 2.35 -12.12
C TYR A 186 -10.71 2.14 -12.42
N GLU A 187 -11.30 3.07 -13.16
CA GLU A 187 -12.71 2.96 -13.59
C GLU A 187 -12.93 1.70 -14.41
N ILE A 188 -13.98 0.94 -14.04
CA ILE A 188 -14.41 -0.23 -14.78
C ILE A 188 -15.23 0.22 -15.99
N TYR A 189 -14.83 -0.29 -17.15
CA TYR A 189 -15.54 -0.09 -18.39
C TYR A 189 -16.17 -1.38 -18.86
N THR A 190 -17.37 -1.26 -19.44
CA THR A 190 -18.07 -2.36 -20.10
C THR A 190 -18.21 -2.06 -21.58
N PHE A 191 -18.00 -3.06 -22.42
CA PHE A 191 -18.04 -2.96 -23.88
C PHE A 191 -18.82 -4.12 -24.49
N TYR A 192 -19.41 -3.86 -25.65
CA TYR A 192 -19.95 -4.89 -26.52
C TYR A 192 -19.22 -4.93 -27.86
N CYS A 193 -18.59 -6.06 -28.16
CA CYS A 193 -17.81 -6.33 -29.35
C CYS A 193 -18.64 -7.19 -30.32
N TYR A 194 -19.38 -6.53 -31.22
CA TYR A 194 -20.38 -7.18 -32.08
C TYR A 194 -19.77 -8.23 -33.04
N ARG A 195 -18.55 -8.00 -33.54
CA ARG A 195 -17.87 -8.96 -34.43
C ARG A 195 -17.51 -10.26 -33.71
N GLN A 196 -17.17 -10.16 -32.43
CA GLN A 196 -16.74 -11.26 -31.58
C GLN A 196 -17.90 -11.89 -30.79
N ARG A 197 -19.13 -11.39 -30.92
CA ARG A 197 -20.27 -11.73 -30.04
C ARG A 197 -19.83 -11.79 -28.58
N ALA A 198 -19.15 -10.73 -28.14
CA ALA A 198 -18.48 -10.69 -26.85
C ALA A 198 -18.91 -9.46 -26.06
N ALA A 199 -19.16 -9.67 -24.77
CA ALA A 199 -19.25 -8.62 -23.79
C ALA A 199 -17.97 -8.59 -22.97
N VAL A 200 -17.41 -7.41 -22.75
CA VAL A 200 -16.13 -7.23 -22.07
C VAL A 200 -16.34 -6.34 -20.86
N ILE A 201 -15.77 -6.71 -19.73
CA ILE A 201 -15.66 -5.88 -18.53
C ILE A 201 -14.20 -5.78 -18.12
N THR A 202 -13.67 -4.58 -18.02
CA THR A 202 -12.24 -4.35 -17.72
C THR A 202 -11.97 -2.95 -17.18
N GLU A 203 -10.98 -2.83 -16.32
CA GLU A 203 -10.40 -1.56 -15.87
C GLU A 203 -9.36 -0.98 -16.84
N LYS A 204 -8.78 -1.83 -17.71
CA LYS A 204 -7.65 -1.50 -18.60
C LYS A 204 -8.01 -1.81 -20.06
N PRO A 205 -8.93 -1.05 -20.68
CA PRO A 205 -9.31 -1.30 -22.06
C PRO A 205 -8.09 -1.12 -22.97
N THR A 206 -7.89 -2.06 -23.88
CA THR A 206 -6.86 -1.95 -24.89
C THR A 206 -7.30 -1.01 -26.02
N ARG A 207 -6.36 -0.65 -26.90
CA ARG A 207 -6.72 0.11 -28.10
C ARG A 207 -7.67 -0.67 -29.00
N PHE A 208 -7.44 -1.97 -29.16
CA PHE A 208 -8.31 -2.81 -29.99
C PHE A 208 -9.76 -2.79 -29.50
N VAL A 209 -9.99 -2.93 -28.18
CA VAL A 209 -11.33 -2.88 -27.59
C VAL A 209 -11.99 -1.53 -27.85
N ARG A 210 -11.28 -0.42 -27.65
CA ARG A 210 -11.83 0.92 -27.88
C ARG A 210 -12.21 1.17 -29.34
N ASP A 211 -11.40 0.66 -30.27
CA ASP A 211 -11.58 0.93 -31.70
C ASP A 211 -12.63 -0.02 -32.35
N ASN A 212 -12.84 -1.21 -31.78
CA ASN A 212 -13.68 -2.26 -32.40
C ASN A 212 -14.97 -2.58 -31.61
N CYS A 213 -15.08 -2.12 -30.36
CA CYS A 213 -16.21 -2.42 -29.49
C CYS A 213 -16.98 -1.16 -29.12
N ARG A 214 -18.29 -1.29 -28.95
CA ARG A 214 -19.16 -0.22 -28.48
C ARG A 214 -19.05 -0.15 -26.95
N LYS A 215 -18.61 0.98 -26.41
CA LYS A 215 -18.70 1.24 -24.96
C LYS A 215 -20.18 1.23 -24.55
N ILE A 216 -20.48 0.54 -23.47
CA ILE A 216 -21.82 0.52 -22.88
C ILE A 216 -21.87 1.66 -21.87
N ALA A 217 -22.84 2.54 -22.06
CA ALA A 217 -23.17 3.62 -21.15
C ALA A 217 -24.70 3.72 -21.11
N ASN A 218 -25.24 4.07 -19.94
CA ASN A 218 -26.67 4.30 -19.77
C ASN A 218 -27.06 5.69 -20.29
#